data_AF-A0A7V4H1J5-F1
#
_entry.id   AF-A0A7V4H1J5-F1
#
_cell.length_a   1.000
_cell.length_b   1.000
_cell.length_c   1.000
_cell.angle_alpha   90.00
_cell.angle_beta   90.00
_cell.angle_gamma   90.00
#
_symmetry.space_group_name_H-M   'P 1'
#
loop_
_entity.id
_entity.type
_entity.pdbx_description
1 polymer ?
#
loop_
_entity_poly.entity_id
_entity_poly.type
_entity_poly.pdbx_seq_one_letter_code
_entity_poly.pdbx_strand_id
1 'polypeptide(L)'
;MNPTPHPPGEDWEAWLDRQLRQLPDRPAPASLAPRVLAAVAARARRPWYRQPWFAWPRWVQVVSLLLLSGALGSLTYALLHLDDFAAAETLAAQFAVWWAPVEAVRDAAQALAATLSLLARQVSGTVWLALGGLAVLMYAACLALGTVLYRLCCPARPQRTLHETR
;
A
#
# COMPACT_ATOMS: atom_id res chain seq x y z
N MET A 1 -45.23 24.84 13.76
CA MET A 1 -46.01 23.61 14.06
C MET A 1 -45.28 22.88 15.17
N ASN A 2 -45.92 22.63 16.31
CA ASN A 2 -45.33 21.90 17.42
C ASN A 2 -45.36 20.39 17.06
N PRO A 3 -44.26 19.62 17.14
CA PRO A 3 -44.29 18.19 16.83
C PRO A 3 -45.28 17.48 17.75
N THR A 4 -46.17 16.66 17.18
CA THR A 4 -47.05 15.78 17.92
C THR A 4 -46.19 14.74 18.67
N PRO A 5 -46.41 14.52 19.98
CA PRO A 5 -45.65 13.51 20.72
C PRO A 5 -46.05 12.11 20.27
N HIS A 6 -45.07 11.20 20.28
CA HIS A 6 -45.27 9.79 19.93
C HIS A 6 -46.15 9.09 20.98
N PRO A 7 -47.22 8.38 20.56
CA PRO A 7 -48.08 7.64 21.48
C PRO A 7 -47.35 6.40 22.05
N PRO A 8 -47.45 6.14 23.36
CA PRO A 8 -46.81 4.97 23.97
C PRO A 8 -47.49 3.67 23.51
N GLY A 9 -46.71 2.74 22.96
CA GLY A 9 -47.17 1.41 22.51
C GLY A 9 -47.32 1.23 21.00
N GLU A 10 -47.03 2.28 20.21
CA GLU A 10 -47.01 2.19 18.75
C GLU A 10 -45.57 2.09 18.23
N ASP A 11 -45.38 1.39 17.11
CA ASP A 11 -44.04 1.24 16.53
C ASP A 11 -43.52 2.60 16.02
N TRP A 12 -42.34 2.99 16.50
CA TRP A 12 -41.74 4.28 16.22
C TRP A 12 -41.57 4.52 14.71
N GLU A 13 -41.16 3.49 13.98
CA GLU A 13 -40.94 3.53 12.53
C GLU A 13 -42.26 3.79 11.78
N ALA A 14 -43.35 3.14 12.19
CA ALA A 14 -44.66 3.28 11.56
C ALA A 14 -45.32 4.64 11.86
N TRP A 15 -45.09 5.20 13.05
CA TRP A 15 -45.51 6.54 13.39
C TRP A 15 -44.73 7.60 12.61
N LEU A 16 -43.40 7.45 12.53
CA LEU A 16 -42.51 8.36 11.81
C LEU A 16 -42.81 8.39 10.31
N ASP A 17 -43.00 7.22 9.68
CA ASP A 17 -43.31 7.13 8.25
C ASP A 17 -44.64 7.84 7.91
N ARG A 18 -45.65 7.73 8.80
CA ARG A 18 -46.91 8.48 8.67
C ARG A 18 -46.69 9.99 8.76
N GLN A 19 -45.90 10.45 9.73
CA GLN A 19 -45.60 11.88 9.87
C GLN A 19 -44.80 12.41 8.66
N LEU A 20 -43.86 11.63 8.14
CA LEU A 20 -43.09 12.00 6.94
C LEU A 20 -43.97 12.12 5.68
N ARG A 21 -44.94 11.21 5.49
CA ARG A 21 -45.88 11.26 4.37
C ARG A 21 -46.88 12.42 4.46
N GLN A 22 -47.09 12.98 5.65
CA GLN A 22 -47.95 14.15 5.85
C GLN A 22 -47.25 15.47 5.49
N LEU A 23 -45.93 15.47 5.24
CA LEU A 23 -45.25 16.68 4.78
C LEU A 23 -45.69 17.02 3.35
N PRO A 24 -45.96 18.31 3.07
CA PRO A 24 -46.29 18.74 1.71
C PRO A 24 -45.10 18.55 0.78
N ASP A 25 -45.38 18.08 -0.44
CA ASP A 25 -44.37 17.94 -1.50
C ASP A 25 -43.77 19.30 -1.83
N ARG A 26 -42.54 19.53 -1.32
CA ARG A 26 -41.79 20.75 -1.57
C ARG A 26 -40.93 20.53 -2.82
N PRO A 27 -41.00 21.41 -3.83
CA PRO A 27 -40.18 21.27 -5.02
C PRO A 27 -38.70 21.28 -4.62
N ALA A 28 -37.99 20.25 -5.05
CA ALA A 28 -36.55 20.14 -4.82
C ALA A 28 -35.85 21.31 -5.52
N PRO A 29 -34.90 21.99 -4.87
CA PRO A 29 -34.15 23.07 -5.51
C PRO A 29 -33.42 22.53 -6.74
N ALA A 30 -33.44 23.27 -7.85
CA ALA A 30 -32.86 22.83 -9.14
C ALA A 30 -31.37 22.45 -9.03
N SER A 31 -30.65 23.00 -8.04
CA SER A 31 -29.25 22.65 -7.73
C SER A 31 -29.05 21.26 -7.11
N LEU A 32 -30.10 20.59 -6.64
CA LEU A 32 -29.98 19.37 -5.85
C LEU A 32 -29.53 18.19 -6.72
N ALA A 33 -30.14 18.01 -7.89
CA ALA A 33 -29.74 16.98 -8.85
C ALA A 33 -28.25 17.09 -9.26
N PRO A 34 -27.73 18.25 -9.73
CA PRO A 34 -26.32 18.35 -10.09
C PRO A 34 -25.38 18.20 -8.89
N ARG A 35 -25.78 18.65 -7.68
CA ARG A 35 -24.97 18.47 -6.46
C ARG A 35 -24.89 17.01 -6.03
N VAL A 36 -25.98 16.26 -6.12
CA VAL A 36 -25.99 14.83 -5.81
C VAL A 36 -25.14 14.06 -6.82
N LEU A 37 -25.29 14.33 -8.12
CA LEU A 37 -24.45 13.75 -9.16
C LEU A 37 -22.96 14.04 -8.95
N ALA A 38 -22.61 15.28 -8.60
CA ALA A 38 -21.24 15.65 -8.28
C ALA A 38 -20.71 14.92 -7.03
N ALA A 39 -21.52 14.80 -5.98
CA ALA A 39 -21.15 14.08 -4.77
C ALA A 39 -20.97 12.58 -5.00
N VAL A 40 -21.82 11.97 -5.84
CA VAL A 40 -21.71 10.55 -6.24
C VAL A 40 -20.47 10.33 -7.10
N ALA A 41 -20.20 11.20 -8.08
CA ALA A 41 -19.00 11.14 -8.91
C ALA A 41 -17.72 11.30 -8.06
N ALA A 42 -17.73 12.20 -7.07
CA ALA A 42 -16.63 12.36 -6.12
C ALA A 42 -16.45 11.12 -5.23
N ARG A 43 -17.55 10.42 -4.89
CA ARG A 43 -17.50 9.17 -4.12
C ARG A 43 -16.97 7.99 -4.94
N ALA A 44 -17.29 7.94 -6.24
CA ALA A 44 -16.78 6.92 -7.16
C ALA A 44 -15.27 7.06 -7.42
N ARG A 45 -14.73 8.28 -7.41
CA ARG A 45 -13.30 8.56 -7.57
C ARG A 45 -12.48 8.39 -6.29
N ARG A 46 -13.02 7.75 -5.25
CA ARG A 46 -12.29 7.57 -4.00
C ARG A 46 -11.07 6.67 -4.21
N PRO A 47 -9.89 7.05 -3.67
CA PRO A 47 -8.72 6.20 -3.65
C PRO A 47 -9.01 4.85 -2.98
N TRP A 48 -8.34 3.79 -3.43
CA TRP A 48 -8.55 2.41 -2.99
C TRP A 48 -8.53 2.25 -1.45
N TYR A 49 -7.67 2.97 -0.74
CA TYR A 49 -7.56 2.91 0.73
C TYR A 49 -8.77 3.50 1.48
N ARG A 50 -9.62 4.30 0.83
CA ARG A 50 -10.88 4.84 1.38
C ARG A 50 -12.11 4.02 0.99
N GLN A 51 -11.93 2.96 0.23
CA GLN A 51 -12.99 2.04 -0.16
C GLN A 51 -13.14 0.91 0.88
N PRO A 52 -14.31 0.26 0.97
CA PRO A 52 -14.48 -0.92 1.83
C PRO A 52 -13.47 -2.01 1.45
N TRP A 53 -13.05 -2.81 2.43
CA TRP A 53 -12.01 -3.84 2.29
C TRP A 53 -12.24 -4.81 1.11
N PHE A 54 -13.51 -5.11 0.79
CA PHE A 54 -13.89 -5.93 -0.37
C PHE A 54 -13.57 -5.32 -1.74
N ALA A 55 -13.42 -4.00 -1.84
CA ALA A 55 -13.11 -3.29 -3.09
C ALA A 55 -11.60 -3.04 -3.28
N TRP A 56 -10.77 -3.49 -2.34
CA TRP A 56 -9.32 -3.32 -2.42
C TRP A 56 -8.70 -4.21 -3.51
N PRO A 57 -7.51 -3.85 -4.02
CA PRO A 57 -6.75 -4.72 -4.91
C PRO A 57 -6.50 -6.08 -4.25
N ARG A 58 -6.60 -7.17 -5.01
CA ARG A 58 -6.51 -8.55 -4.49
C ARG A 58 -5.27 -8.82 -3.64
N TRP A 59 -4.12 -8.27 -4.03
CA TRP A 59 -2.88 -8.44 -3.25
C TRP A 59 -2.96 -7.79 -1.86
N VAL A 60 -3.60 -6.62 -1.74
CA VAL A 60 -3.78 -5.92 -0.45
C VAL A 60 -4.75 -6.70 0.43
N GLN A 61 -5.81 -7.27 -0.16
CA GLN A 61 -6.76 -8.11 0.55
C GLN A 61 -6.07 -9.34 1.13
N VAL A 62 -5.26 -10.05 0.33
CA VAL A 62 -4.50 -11.22 0.76
C VAL A 62 -3.52 -10.87 1.86
N VAL A 63 -2.76 -9.77 1.72
CA VAL A 63 -1.83 -9.29 2.75
C VAL A 63 -2.58 -8.96 4.05
N SER A 64 -3.68 -8.21 3.97
CA SER A 64 -4.48 -7.87 5.14
C SER A 64 -5.07 -9.10 5.82
N LEU A 65 -5.53 -10.09 5.06
CA LEU A 65 -6.06 -11.35 5.58
C LEU A 65 -4.99 -12.17 6.30
N LEU A 66 -3.80 -12.29 5.69
CA LEU A 66 -2.63 -12.95 6.27
C LEU A 66 -2.19 -12.27 7.58
N LEU A 67 -2.21 -10.95 7.59
CA LEU A 67 -1.80 -10.17 8.76
C LEU A 67 -2.83 -10.31 9.88
N LEU A 68 -4.13 -10.28 9.55
CA LEU A 68 -5.21 -10.45 10.51
C LEU A 68 -5.25 -11.89 11.05
N SER A 69 -5.10 -12.91 10.20
CA SER A 69 -5.06 -14.31 10.61
C SER A 69 -3.83 -14.63 11.44
N GLY A 70 -2.66 -14.07 11.07
CA GLY A 70 -1.45 -14.17 11.86
C GLY A 70 -1.59 -13.50 13.23
N ALA A 71 -2.16 -12.29 13.28
CA ALA A 71 -2.43 -11.59 14.53
C ALA A 71 -3.42 -12.35 15.41
N LEU A 72 -4.53 -12.84 14.84
CA LEU A 72 -5.49 -13.65 15.58
C LEU A 72 -4.85 -14.95 16.08
N GLY A 73 -4.13 -15.66 15.22
CA GLY A 73 -3.41 -16.89 15.60
C GLY A 73 -2.42 -16.64 16.72
N SER A 74 -1.63 -15.57 16.65
CA SER A 74 -0.70 -15.17 17.71
C SER A 74 -1.42 -14.83 19.01
N LEU A 75 -2.55 -14.13 18.93
CA LEU A 75 -3.33 -13.73 20.09
C LEU A 75 -4.00 -14.93 20.76
N THR A 76 -4.58 -15.84 19.97
CA THR A 76 -5.18 -17.08 20.45
C THR A 76 -4.12 -17.99 21.07
N TYR A 77 -2.96 -18.13 20.43
CA TYR A 77 -1.82 -18.87 20.98
C TYR A 77 -1.37 -18.26 22.30
N ALA A 78 -1.21 -16.93 22.35
CA ALA A 78 -0.79 -16.23 23.55
C ALA A 78 -1.79 -16.38 24.71
N LEU A 79 -3.09 -16.33 24.43
CA LEU A 79 -4.15 -16.54 25.42
C LEU A 79 -4.20 -17.98 25.94
N LEU A 80 -3.94 -18.97 25.08
CA LEU A 80 -3.96 -20.39 25.48
C LEU A 80 -2.69 -20.80 26.25
N HIS A 81 -1.57 -20.13 25.99
CA HIS A 81 -0.26 -20.43 26.57
C HIS A 81 0.16 -19.37 27.60
N LEU A 82 -0.82 -18.67 28.20
CA LEU A 82 -0.61 -17.66 29.26
C LEU A 82 0.28 -18.20 30.41
N ASP A 83 0.15 -19.49 30.73
CA ASP A 83 0.96 -20.19 31.74
C ASP A 83 2.39 -20.52 31.26
N ASP A 84 2.59 -20.79 29.96
CA ASP A 84 3.90 -21.07 29.37
C ASP A 84 4.77 -19.82 29.19
N PHE A 85 4.19 -18.60 29.21
CA PHE A 85 4.98 -17.37 29.32
C PHE A 85 5.67 -17.23 30.68
N ALA A 86 5.21 -17.93 31.73
CA ALA A 86 5.98 -18.06 32.97
C ALA A 86 7.18 -19.03 32.81
N ALA A 87 7.14 -19.92 31.82
CA ALA A 87 8.20 -20.84 31.41
C ALA A 87 8.93 -20.39 30.12
N ALA A 88 8.93 -19.07 29.85
CA ALA A 88 9.46 -18.45 28.62
C ALA A 88 10.90 -18.83 28.25
N GLU A 89 11.69 -19.32 29.22
CA GLU A 89 13.05 -19.81 29.00
C GLU A 89 13.09 -21.00 28.02
N THR A 90 12.08 -21.88 28.06
CA THR A 90 12.06 -23.08 27.20
C THR A 90 11.60 -22.80 25.77
N LEU A 91 10.71 -21.81 25.58
CA LEU A 91 10.33 -21.32 24.26
C LEU A 91 11.47 -20.55 23.60
N ALA A 92 12.16 -19.67 24.35
CA ALA A 92 13.33 -18.97 23.85
C ALA A 92 14.44 -19.94 23.40
N ALA A 93 14.67 -21.02 24.14
CA ALA A 93 15.62 -22.06 23.78
C ALA A 93 15.23 -22.83 22.50
N GLN A 94 13.94 -23.13 22.30
CA GLN A 94 13.46 -23.80 21.08
C GLN A 94 13.46 -22.87 19.86
N PHE A 95 13.09 -21.59 20.03
CA PHE A 95 13.23 -20.57 19.01
C PHE A 95 14.70 -20.35 18.63
N ALA A 96 15.63 -20.38 19.61
CA ALA A 96 17.06 -20.27 19.34
C ALA A 96 17.58 -21.42 18.46
N VAL A 97 17.08 -22.65 18.60
CA VAL A 97 17.45 -23.78 17.73
C VAL A 97 16.98 -23.55 16.29
N TRP A 98 15.79 -22.99 16.10
CA TRP A 98 15.27 -22.67 14.76
C TRP A 98 15.97 -21.46 14.13
N TRP A 99 16.50 -20.55 14.96
CA TRP A 99 17.27 -19.38 14.53
C TRP A 99 18.78 -19.62 14.43
N ALA A 100 19.31 -20.70 15.00
CA ALA A 100 20.71 -21.09 14.91
C ALA A 100 21.29 -21.09 13.48
N PRO A 101 20.60 -21.59 12.43
CA PRO A 101 21.12 -21.47 11.07
C PRO A 101 21.17 -20.02 10.57
N VAL A 102 20.27 -19.14 11.03
CA VAL A 102 20.27 -17.70 10.70
C VAL A 102 21.43 -17.00 11.38
N GLU A 103 21.76 -17.39 12.61
CA GLU A 103 22.93 -16.87 13.34
C GLU A 103 24.23 -17.31 12.67
N ALA A 104 24.35 -18.57 12.25
CA ALA A 104 25.52 -19.04 11.50
C ALA A 104 25.69 -18.29 10.16
N VAL A 105 24.60 -18.01 9.45
CA VAL A 105 24.64 -17.19 8.21
C VAL A 105 25.00 -15.74 8.52
N ARG A 106 24.49 -15.18 9.62
CA ARG A 106 24.83 -13.81 10.07
C ARG A 106 26.32 -13.71 10.43
N ASP A 107 26.86 -14.68 11.16
CA ASP A 107 28.25 -14.68 11.59
C ASP A 107 29.19 -14.88 10.38
N ALA A 108 28.81 -15.76 9.44
CA ALA A 108 29.52 -15.89 8.16
C ALA A 108 29.46 -14.60 7.33
N ALA A 109 28.31 -13.91 7.30
CA ALA A 109 28.15 -12.64 6.61
C ALA A 109 28.97 -11.52 7.28
N GLN A 110 29.04 -11.50 8.61
CA GLN A 110 29.86 -10.55 9.36
C GLN A 110 31.37 -10.82 9.16
N ALA A 111 31.79 -12.09 9.13
CA ALA A 111 33.17 -12.46 8.82
C ALA A 111 33.55 -12.07 7.38
N LEU A 112 32.66 -12.31 6.41
CA LEU A 112 32.84 -11.85 5.02
C LEU A 112 32.88 -10.32 4.94
N ALA A 113 31.98 -9.62 5.63
CA ALA A 113 31.95 -8.16 5.67
C ALA A 113 33.21 -7.57 6.32
N ALA A 114 33.70 -8.18 7.40
CA ALA A 114 34.94 -7.76 8.06
C ALA A 114 36.15 -7.97 7.12
N THR A 115 36.22 -9.11 6.45
CA THR A 115 37.28 -9.43 5.47
C THR A 115 37.23 -8.47 4.28
N LEU A 116 36.04 -8.20 3.74
CA LEU A 116 35.83 -7.21 2.68
C LEU A 116 36.19 -5.80 3.14
N SER A 117 35.90 -5.45 4.39
CA SER A 117 36.26 -4.12 4.94
C SER A 117 37.77 -3.95 5.13
N LEU A 118 38.48 -5.04 5.47
CA LEU A 118 39.94 -5.07 5.54
C LEU A 118 40.56 -4.94 4.14
N LEU A 119 40.06 -5.70 3.17
CA LEU A 119 40.45 -5.53 1.76
C LEU A 119 40.15 -4.11 1.27
N ALA A 120 38.97 -3.57 1.57
CA ALA A 120 38.58 -2.22 1.17
C ALA A 120 39.49 -1.13 1.76
N ARG A 121 39.98 -1.33 3.00
CA ARG A 121 40.96 -0.43 3.65
C ARG A 121 42.38 -0.61 3.11
N GLN A 122 42.74 -1.81 2.69
CA GLN A 122 44.05 -2.11 2.12
C GLN A 122 44.18 -1.67 0.66
N VAL A 123 43.05 -1.52 -0.04
CA VAL A 123 42.98 -1.01 -1.41
C VAL A 123 43.17 0.51 -1.40
N SER A 124 44.28 0.98 -2.00
CA SER A 124 44.58 2.41 -2.14
C SER A 124 43.44 3.18 -2.85
N GLY A 125 43.18 4.42 -2.43
CA GLY A 125 42.09 5.25 -2.98
C GLY A 125 42.10 5.39 -4.50
N THR A 126 43.27 5.27 -5.14
CA THR A 126 43.43 5.29 -6.60
C THR A 126 42.73 4.13 -7.31
N VAL A 127 42.71 2.94 -6.69
CA VAL A 127 42.06 1.75 -7.27
C VAL A 127 40.54 1.87 -7.16
N TRP A 128 40.03 2.41 -6.04
CA TRP A 128 38.61 2.72 -5.88
C TRP A 128 38.12 3.74 -6.92
N LEU A 129 38.93 4.78 -7.18
CA LEU A 129 38.64 5.78 -8.22
C LEU A 129 38.68 5.17 -9.62
N ALA A 130 39.62 4.28 -9.92
CA ALA A 130 39.69 3.59 -11.21
C ALA A 130 38.49 2.66 -11.44
N LEU A 131 38.10 1.88 -10.42
CA LEU A 131 36.95 0.98 -10.49
C LEU A 131 35.63 1.76 -10.63
N GLY A 132 35.46 2.83 -9.86
CA GLY A 132 34.32 3.72 -9.95
C GLY A 132 34.24 4.40 -11.32
N GLY A 133 35.37 4.89 -11.84
CA GLY A 133 35.46 5.47 -13.18
C GLY A 133 35.05 4.48 -14.27
N LEU A 134 35.53 3.24 -14.20
CA LEU A 134 35.16 2.19 -15.14
C LEU A 134 33.65 1.86 -15.09
N ALA A 135 33.07 1.77 -13.89
CA ALA A 135 31.64 1.51 -13.72
C ALA A 135 30.78 2.65 -14.31
N VAL A 136 31.16 3.91 -14.07
CA VAL A 136 30.46 5.09 -14.63
C VAL A 136 30.57 5.10 -16.16
N LEU A 137 31.74 4.81 -16.72
CA LEU A 137 31.94 4.71 -18.16
C LEU A 137 31.08 3.61 -18.79
N MET A 138 31.04 2.43 -18.16
CA MET A 138 30.22 1.31 -18.64
C MET A 138 28.72 1.64 -18.60
N TYR A 139 28.26 2.29 -17.53
CA TYR A 139 26.89 2.75 -17.41
C TYR A 139 26.53 3.82 -18.46
N ALA A 140 27.41 4.80 -18.66
CA ALA A 140 27.24 5.83 -19.68
C ALA A 140 27.22 5.25 -21.10
N ALA A 141 28.05 4.24 -21.38
CA ALA A 141 28.04 3.52 -22.66
C ALA A 141 26.71 2.80 -22.88
N CYS A 142 26.15 2.16 -21.85
CA CYS A 142 24.84 1.50 -21.93
C CYS A 142 23.71 2.52 -22.21
N LEU A 143 23.72 3.67 -21.53
CA LEU A 143 22.76 4.74 -21.77
C LEU A 143 22.90 5.35 -23.16
N ALA A 144 24.13 5.58 -23.63
CA ALA A 144 24.41 6.09 -24.97
C ALA A 144 23.90 5.11 -26.04
N LEU A 145 24.13 3.80 -25.86
CA LEU A 145 23.61 2.77 -26.76
C LEU A 145 22.09 2.76 -26.77
N GLY A 146 21.46 2.83 -25.59
CA GLY A 146 19.99 2.89 -25.46
C GLY A 146 19.39 4.12 -26.12
N THR A 147 20.01 5.30 -25.98
CA THR A 147 19.54 6.54 -26.62
C THR A 147 19.73 6.53 -28.13
N VAL A 148 20.84 5.97 -28.64
CA VAL A 148 21.08 5.81 -30.07
C VAL A 148 20.06 4.84 -30.68
N LEU A 149 19.83 3.68 -30.06
CA LEU A 149 18.80 2.73 -30.50
C LEU A 149 17.40 3.35 -30.46
N TYR A 150 17.07 4.11 -29.42
CA TYR A 150 15.79 4.82 -29.34
C TYR A 150 15.63 5.84 -30.49
N ARG A 151 16.67 6.60 -30.82
CA ARG A 151 16.63 7.57 -31.94
C ARG A 151 16.56 6.91 -33.32
N LEU A 152 17.15 5.72 -33.48
CA LEU A 152 17.09 4.97 -34.73
C LEU A 152 15.74 4.25 -34.92
N CYS A 153 15.18 3.69 -33.84
CA CYS A 153 13.90 2.96 -33.87
C CYS A 153 12.68 3.88 -33.83
N CYS A 154 12.79 5.05 -33.21
CA CYS A 154 11.76 6.09 -33.26
C CYS A 154 12.26 7.24 -34.15
N PRO A 155 12.25 7.08 -35.49
CA PRO A 155 12.40 8.24 -36.36
C PRO A 155 11.30 9.22 -35.97
N ALA A 156 11.70 10.44 -35.61
CA ALA A 156 10.78 11.52 -35.30
C ALA A 156 9.78 11.60 -36.44
N ARG A 157 8.52 11.20 -36.18
CA ARG A 157 7.44 11.36 -37.16
C ARG A 157 7.48 12.83 -37.56
N PRO A 158 7.71 13.16 -38.84
CA PRO A 158 7.66 14.55 -39.27
C PRO A 158 6.30 15.08 -38.83
N GLN A 159 6.33 16.14 -38.01
CA GLN A 159 5.15 16.95 -37.73
C GLN A 159 4.63 17.41 -39.09
N ARG A 160 3.61 16.72 -39.61
CA ARG A 160 2.82 17.21 -40.71
C ARG A 160 2.06 18.40 -40.13
N THR A 161 2.68 19.56 -40.28
CA THR A 161 2.14 20.88 -40.01
C THR A 161 0.71 20.94 -40.56
N LEU A 162 -0.26 21.04 -39.65
CA LEU A 162 -1.54 21.66 -39.96
C LEU A 162 -1.24 23.10 -40.39
N HIS A 163 -1.27 23.36 -41.68
CA HIS A 163 -1.72 24.66 -42.21
C HIS A 163 -3.00 24.30 -43.00
N GLU A 164 -4.15 24.33 -42.35
CA GLU A 164 -5.05 25.50 -42.35
C GLU A 164 -5.16 26.13 -43.75
N THR A 165 -6.22 25.71 -44.45
CA THR A 165 -7.23 26.57 -45.07
C THR A 165 -6.77 27.99 -45.46
N ARG A 166 -6.54 28.19 -46.76
CA ARG A 166 -7.19 29.27 -47.51
C ARG A 166 -7.22 28.98 -48.99
#